data_AF-A0AB34JGH3-F1
#
_entry.id   AF-A0AB34JGH3-F1
#
_cell.length_a   1.000
_cell.length_b   1.000
_cell.length_c   1.000
_cell.angle_alpha   90.00
_cell.angle_beta   90.00
_cell.angle_gamma   90.00
#
_symmetry.space_group_name_H-M   'P 1'
#
loop_
_entity.id
_entity.type
_entity.pdbx_description
1 polymer ?
#
loop_
_entity_poly.entity_id
_entity_poly.type
_entity_poly.pdbx_seq_one_letter_code
_entity_poly.pdbx_strand_id
1 'polypeptide(L)'
;MDRKAQVDLTKTSAQQAAAFPRFAGARSCEVVLRAGEVLFLPAFWWHEVLTEDIPPNELCVSVNFWFDVDLEKKLSIPLRPAMRLELSRELEKLVGLVCGTRHTAAFLEALIQQQREVQSGICRVLPNEHPPLGVDSCDWGRLLDFVLWKAALLLGPHQVLPFLENLCSPDRFRTCEARR
;
A
#
# COMPACT_ATOMS: atom_id res chain seq x y z
N MET A 1 8.39 -3.17 5.63
CA MET A 1 7.08 -3.31 4.97
C MET A 1 7.14 -4.34 3.88
N ASP A 2 6.10 -5.16 3.80
CA ASP A 2 5.96 -6.13 2.74
C ASP A 2 5.67 -5.45 1.38
N ARG A 3 6.19 -6.03 0.30
CA ARG A 3 6.00 -5.60 -1.08
C ARG A 3 5.34 -6.70 -1.92
N LYS A 4 4.92 -7.79 -1.29
CA LYS A 4 4.29 -8.92 -1.95
C LYS A 4 2.78 -8.75 -1.97
N ALA A 5 2.16 -9.29 -3.00
CA ALA A 5 0.70 -9.39 -3.05
C ALA A 5 0.26 -10.46 -2.05
N GLN A 6 -0.88 -10.23 -1.40
CA GLN A 6 -1.56 -11.26 -0.59
C GLN A 6 -2.48 -12.15 -1.43
N VAL A 7 -2.73 -11.75 -2.68
CA VAL A 7 -3.54 -12.50 -3.63
C VAL A 7 -2.80 -13.77 -4.02
N ASP A 8 -3.46 -14.91 -3.88
CA ASP A 8 -3.00 -16.20 -4.36
C ASP A 8 -3.58 -16.45 -5.75
N LEU A 9 -2.71 -16.44 -6.76
CA LEU A 9 -3.10 -16.58 -8.17
C LEU A 9 -3.50 -18.01 -8.54
N THR A 10 -3.24 -19.00 -7.69
CA THR A 10 -3.66 -20.40 -7.89
C THR A 10 -5.11 -20.65 -7.50
N LYS A 11 -5.73 -19.73 -6.75
CA LYS A 11 -7.13 -19.82 -6.32
C LYS A 11 -8.09 -19.44 -7.44
N THR A 12 -9.32 -19.98 -7.35
CA THR A 12 -10.39 -19.63 -8.28
C THR A 12 -10.79 -18.16 -8.18
N SER A 13 -11.32 -17.60 -9.28
CA SER A 13 -11.79 -16.21 -9.32
C SER A 13 -12.84 -15.90 -8.27
N ALA A 14 -13.70 -16.86 -7.90
CA ALA A 14 -14.70 -16.68 -6.84
C ALA A 14 -14.06 -16.53 -5.46
N GLN A 15 -13.05 -17.36 -5.15
CA GLN A 15 -12.29 -17.26 -3.89
C GLN A 15 -11.49 -15.96 -3.81
N GLN A 16 -10.90 -15.53 -4.93
CA GLN A 16 -10.20 -14.26 -5.02
C GLN A 16 -11.17 -13.08 -4.86
N ALA A 17 -12.33 -13.09 -5.52
CA ALA A 17 -13.31 -12.00 -5.43
C ALA A 17 -13.88 -11.83 -4.01
N ALA A 18 -14.02 -12.92 -3.25
CA ALA A 18 -14.48 -12.87 -1.87
C ALA A 18 -13.48 -12.18 -0.92
N ALA A 19 -12.16 -12.42 -1.11
CA ALA A 19 -11.11 -11.85 -0.25
C ALA A 19 -10.58 -10.50 -0.77
N PHE A 20 -10.48 -10.36 -2.09
CA PHE A 20 -9.85 -9.23 -2.78
C PHE A 20 -10.74 -8.78 -3.96
N PRO A 21 -11.92 -8.19 -3.71
CA PRO A 21 -12.90 -7.87 -4.75
C PRO A 21 -12.36 -6.94 -5.85
N ARG A 22 -11.41 -6.06 -5.51
CA ARG A 22 -10.75 -5.17 -6.49
C ARG A 22 -9.82 -5.90 -7.45
N PHE A 23 -9.38 -7.12 -7.12
CA PHE A 23 -8.49 -7.90 -7.97
C PHE A 23 -9.17 -8.31 -9.28
N ALA A 24 -10.50 -8.47 -9.30
CA ALA A 24 -11.26 -8.75 -10.51
C ALA A 24 -11.12 -7.67 -11.61
N GLY A 25 -10.74 -6.44 -11.24
CA GLY A 25 -10.47 -5.36 -12.17
C GLY A 25 -9.01 -5.27 -12.66
N ALA A 26 -8.12 -6.13 -12.15
CA ALA A 26 -6.71 -6.13 -12.54
C ALA A 26 -6.54 -6.60 -14.00
N ARG A 27 -5.55 -6.03 -14.69
CA ARG A 27 -5.16 -6.45 -16.04
C ARG A 27 -3.67 -6.75 -16.04
N SER A 28 -3.29 -7.90 -16.59
CA SER A 28 -1.90 -8.32 -16.73
C SER A 28 -1.40 -8.09 -18.16
N CYS A 29 -0.08 -7.95 -18.28
CA CYS A 29 0.64 -8.13 -19.52
C CYS A 29 1.58 -9.33 -19.30
N GLU A 30 1.51 -10.30 -20.20
CA GLU A 30 2.28 -11.54 -20.11
C GLU A 30 3.33 -11.58 -21.22
N VAL A 31 4.52 -12.05 -20.87
CA VAL A 31 5.64 -12.20 -21.80
C VAL A 31 6.46 -13.42 -21.42
N VAL A 32 6.88 -14.19 -22.43
CA VAL A 32 7.82 -15.30 -22.27
C VAL A 32 9.20 -14.80 -22.71
N LEU A 33 10.18 -14.87 -21.80
CA LEU A 33 11.56 -14.49 -22.09
C LEU A 33 12.39 -15.72 -22.44
N ARG A 34 13.10 -15.64 -23.56
CA ARG A 34 14.04 -16.65 -24.04
C ARG A 34 15.48 -16.24 -23.79
N ALA A 35 16.38 -17.20 -23.98
CA ALA A 35 17.82 -16.97 -23.85
C ALA A 35 18.27 -15.80 -24.75
N GLY A 36 18.97 -14.83 -24.14
CA GLY A 36 19.46 -13.63 -24.82
C GLY A 36 18.48 -12.45 -24.87
N GLU A 37 17.22 -12.64 -24.47
CA GLU A 37 16.24 -11.56 -24.40
C GLU A 37 16.36 -10.77 -23.08
N VAL A 38 15.97 -9.49 -23.13
CA VAL A 38 15.99 -8.59 -21.98
C VAL A 38 14.63 -7.94 -21.82
N LEU A 39 14.06 -8.06 -20.62
CA LEU A 39 12.87 -7.33 -20.22
C LEU A 39 13.27 -6.10 -19.41
N PHE A 40 12.84 -4.92 -19.88
CA PHE A 40 12.85 -3.73 -19.03
C PHE A 40 11.60 -3.70 -18.16
N LEU A 41 11.79 -3.86 -16.84
CA LEU A 41 10.71 -3.74 -15.87
C LEU A 41 10.78 -2.38 -15.17
N PRO A 42 9.81 -1.47 -15.40
CA PRO A 42 9.83 -0.17 -14.73
C PRO A 42 9.63 -0.30 -13.22
N ALA A 43 10.17 0.65 -12.45
CA ALA A 43 9.95 0.69 -11.02
C ALA A 43 8.45 0.81 -10.67
N PHE A 44 8.07 0.23 -9.53
CA PHE A 44 6.70 0.12 -9.01
C PHE A 44 5.77 -0.81 -9.80
N TRP A 45 6.25 -1.48 -10.85
CA TRP A 45 5.45 -2.47 -11.57
C TRP A 45 5.41 -3.79 -10.79
N TRP A 46 4.19 -4.24 -10.52
CA TRP A 46 3.94 -5.60 -10.05
C TRP A 46 4.36 -6.59 -11.14
N HIS A 47 5.03 -7.66 -10.73
CA HIS A 47 5.47 -8.72 -11.61
C HIS A 47 5.45 -10.05 -10.86
N GLU A 48 5.01 -11.09 -11.56
CA GLU A 48 5.16 -12.48 -11.16
C GLU A 48 6.13 -13.12 -12.17
N VAL A 49 7.03 -13.96 -11.68
CA VAL A 49 7.95 -14.71 -12.52
C VAL A 49 7.65 -16.19 -12.32
N LEU A 50 7.21 -16.82 -13.40
CA LEU A 50 7.01 -18.26 -13.47
C LEU A 50 8.09 -18.85 -14.38
N THR A 51 8.55 -20.03 -14.01
CA THR A 51 9.45 -20.82 -14.85
C THR A 51 8.59 -21.90 -15.51
N GLU A 52 8.55 -21.92 -16.84
CA GLU A 52 7.86 -22.98 -17.59
C GLU A 52 8.49 -24.36 -17.30
N ASP A 53 7.80 -25.43 -17.68
CA ASP A 53 8.29 -26.80 -17.48
C ASP A 53 9.62 -27.01 -18.23
N ILE A 54 10.71 -26.99 -17.46
CA ILE A 54 12.06 -27.25 -17.97
C ILE A 54 12.26 -28.78 -18.06
N PRO A 55 12.86 -29.31 -19.14
CA PRO A 55 13.25 -30.71 -19.22
C PRO A 55 14.09 -31.16 -18.00
N PRO A 56 14.03 -32.45 -17.58
CA PRO A 56 14.66 -32.93 -16.33
C PRO A 56 16.17 -32.70 -16.17
N ASN A 57 16.87 -32.28 -17.22
CA ASN A 57 18.32 -32.05 -17.26
C ASN A 57 18.71 -30.64 -17.72
N GLU A 58 17.77 -29.70 -17.75
CA GLU A 58 18.01 -28.31 -18.12
C GLU A 58 17.79 -27.36 -16.93
N LEU A 59 18.28 -26.12 -17.07
CA LEU A 59 18.17 -25.08 -16.04
C LEU A 59 17.77 -23.76 -16.69
N CYS A 60 16.84 -23.04 -16.06
CA CYS A 60 16.54 -21.66 -16.38
C CYS A 60 17.41 -20.75 -15.51
N VAL A 61 18.21 -19.89 -16.15
CA VAL A 61 19.07 -18.92 -15.49
C VAL A 61 18.69 -17.52 -15.97
N SER A 62 18.46 -16.61 -15.03
CA SER A 62 18.22 -15.19 -15.30
C SER A 62 19.16 -14.32 -14.48
N VAL A 63 19.52 -13.15 -15.03
CA VAL A 63 20.36 -12.14 -14.37
C VAL A 63 19.62 -10.81 -14.43
N ASN A 64 19.56 -10.10 -13.30
CA ASN A 64 18.90 -8.80 -13.21
C ASN A 64 19.89 -7.68 -12.86
N PHE A 65 19.60 -6.48 -13.37
CA PHE A 65 20.34 -5.25 -13.06
C PHE A 65 19.38 -4.28 -12.39
N TRP A 66 19.71 -3.88 -11.16
CA TRP A 66 18.90 -2.97 -10.36
C TRP A 66 19.50 -1.57 -10.41
N PHE A 67 18.68 -0.60 -10.76
CA PHE A 67 19.06 0.81 -10.82
C PHE A 67 18.17 1.63 -9.88
N ASP A 68 18.77 2.55 -9.14
CA ASP A 68 18.03 3.44 -8.25
C ASP A 68 17.16 4.41 -9.06
N VAL A 69 15.97 4.70 -8.53
CA VAL A 69 15.07 5.68 -9.13
C VAL A 69 15.13 6.97 -8.34
N ASP A 70 15.53 8.03 -9.01
CA ASP A 70 15.44 9.39 -8.48
C ASP A 70 13.97 9.85 -8.50
N LEU A 71 13.34 9.83 -7.32
CA LEU A 71 11.95 10.21 -7.12
C LEU A 71 11.78 11.71 -6.89
N GLU A 72 12.77 12.35 -6.26
CA GLU A 72 12.73 13.77 -5.88
C GLU A 72 12.65 14.67 -7.11
N LYS A 73 13.42 14.37 -8.16
CA LYS A 73 13.38 15.12 -9.42
C LYS A 73 12.07 15.00 -10.19
N LYS A 74 11.12 14.19 -9.71
CA LYS A 74 9.86 13.88 -10.42
C LYS A 74 8.61 14.16 -9.59
N LEU A 75 8.71 15.03 -8.58
CA LEU A 75 7.56 15.51 -7.83
C LEU A 75 6.73 16.45 -8.72
N SER A 76 5.51 16.03 -9.04
CA SER A 76 4.53 16.82 -9.80
C SER A 76 3.20 16.75 -9.07
N ILE A 77 2.45 17.86 -9.04
CA ILE A 77 1.08 17.89 -8.52
C ILE A 77 0.11 17.94 -9.71
N PRO A 78 -0.88 17.04 -9.80
CA PRO A 78 -1.21 15.99 -8.83
C PRO A 78 -0.16 14.86 -8.78
N LEU A 79 0.03 14.28 -7.59
CA LEU A 79 0.99 13.18 -7.39
C LEU A 79 0.66 12.00 -8.29
N ARG A 80 1.67 11.54 -9.04
CA ARG A 80 1.62 10.33 -9.89
C ARG A 80 1.35 9.07 -9.04
N PRO A 81 0.76 8.01 -9.60
CA PRO A 81 0.41 6.80 -8.84
C PRO A 81 1.56 6.21 -8.01
N ALA A 82 2.77 6.13 -8.57
CA ALA A 82 3.96 5.68 -7.86
C ALA A 82 4.28 6.54 -6.61
N MET A 83 4.10 7.85 -6.69
CA MET A 83 4.35 8.77 -5.57
C MET A 83 3.26 8.72 -4.51
N ARG A 84 2.01 8.44 -4.90
CA ARG A 84 0.97 8.11 -3.92
C ARG A 84 1.29 6.80 -3.20
N LEU A 85 1.75 5.77 -3.91
CA LEU A 85 2.17 4.52 -3.28
C LEU A 85 3.32 4.74 -2.31
N GLU A 86 4.38 5.46 -2.70
CA GLU A 86 5.49 5.75 -1.79
C GLU A 86 5.08 6.63 -0.61
N LEU A 87 4.19 7.62 -0.80
CA LEU A 87 3.63 8.39 0.31
C LEU A 87 2.88 7.49 1.31
N SER A 88 2.10 6.53 0.83
CA SER A 88 1.44 5.55 1.69
C SER A 88 2.46 4.75 2.51
N ARG A 89 3.58 4.39 1.89
CA ARG A 89 4.65 3.64 2.57
C ARG A 89 5.42 4.50 3.57
N GLU A 90 5.70 5.76 3.24
CA GLU A 90 6.33 6.65 4.22
C GLU A 90 5.41 6.91 5.41
N LEU A 91 4.09 6.95 5.19
CA LEU A 91 3.11 7.05 6.27
C LEU A 91 3.18 5.84 7.20
N GLU A 92 3.13 4.59 6.71
CA GLU A 92 3.16 3.44 7.63
C GLU A 92 4.52 3.33 8.34
N LYS A 93 5.64 3.72 7.70
CA LYS A 93 6.96 3.79 8.36
C LYS A 93 6.95 4.81 9.50
N LEU A 94 6.43 6.01 9.23
CA LEU A 94 6.36 7.09 10.21
C LEU A 94 5.51 6.67 11.42
N VAL A 95 4.33 6.08 11.17
CA VAL A 95 3.47 5.55 12.23
C VAL A 95 4.16 4.43 13.01
N GLY A 96 4.83 3.51 12.30
CA GLY A 96 5.60 2.45 12.94
C GLY A 96 6.73 2.95 13.82
N LEU A 97 7.35 4.08 13.46
CA LEU A 97 8.43 4.72 14.23
C LEU A 97 7.90 5.42 15.49
N VAL A 98 6.80 6.14 15.38
CA VAL A 98 6.25 6.97 16.48
C VAL A 98 5.36 6.15 17.41
N CYS A 99 4.42 5.39 16.85
CA CYS A 99 3.40 4.69 17.62
C CYS A 99 3.70 3.18 17.75
N GLY A 100 4.66 2.64 17.00
CA GLY A 100 4.94 1.20 16.94
C GLY A 100 4.15 0.48 15.84
N THR A 101 4.80 -0.46 15.16
CA THR A 101 4.25 -1.14 13.96
C THR A 101 2.90 -1.82 14.18
N ARG A 102 2.68 -2.43 15.36
CA ARG A 102 1.41 -3.08 15.73
C ARG A 102 0.22 -2.12 15.80
N HIS A 103 0.47 -0.82 15.93
CA HIS A 103 -0.57 0.20 16.05
C HIS A 103 -0.90 0.88 14.71
N THR A 104 -0.24 0.48 13.62
CA THR A 104 -0.40 1.12 12.31
C THR A 104 -1.82 1.02 11.76
N ALA A 105 -2.45 -0.15 11.87
CA ALA A 105 -3.83 -0.35 11.41
C ALA A 105 -4.81 0.56 12.17
N ALA A 106 -4.73 0.57 13.51
CA ALA A 106 -5.57 1.40 14.36
C ALA A 106 -5.39 2.90 14.08
N PHE A 107 -4.16 3.33 13.79
CA PHE A 107 -3.88 4.72 13.42
C PHE A 107 -4.54 5.10 12.10
N LEU A 108 -4.44 4.24 11.07
CA LEU A 108 -5.06 4.49 9.77
C LEU A 108 -6.59 4.47 9.85
N GLU A 109 -7.18 3.61 10.69
CA GLU A 109 -8.61 3.60 11.00
C GLU A 109 -9.05 4.94 11.61
N ALA A 110 -8.32 5.43 12.61
CA ALA A 110 -8.59 6.72 13.24
C ALA A 110 -8.56 7.87 12.22
N LEU A 111 -7.52 7.88 11.38
CA LEU A 111 -7.33 8.90 10.35
C LEU A 111 -8.47 8.91 9.32
N ILE A 112 -8.91 7.73 8.86
CA ILE A 112 -10.03 7.59 7.92
C ILE A 112 -11.33 8.05 8.58
N GLN A 113 -11.59 7.62 9.82
CA GLN A 113 -12.81 7.98 10.55
C GLN A 113 -12.91 9.49 10.75
N GLN A 114 -11.82 10.13 11.20
CA GLN A 114 -11.75 11.58 11.38
C GLN A 114 -12.06 12.31 10.06
N GLN A 115 -11.52 11.85 8.93
CA GLN A 115 -11.77 12.48 7.63
C GLN A 115 -13.20 12.29 7.11
N ARG A 116 -13.83 11.14 7.37
CA ARG A 116 -15.25 10.90 7.04
C ARG A 116 -16.18 11.83 7.82
N GLU A 117 -15.89 12.04 9.10
CA GLU A 117 -16.68 12.93 9.95
C GLU A 117 -16.59 14.39 9.50
N VAL A 118 -15.37 14.87 9.21
CA VAL A 118 -15.14 16.20 8.63
C VAL A 118 -15.93 16.38 7.34
N GLN A 119 -15.94 15.39 6.44
CA GLN A 119 -16.72 15.47 5.19
C GLN A 119 -18.23 15.45 5.40
N SER A 120 -18.72 14.72 6.41
CA SER A 120 -20.17 14.62 6.71
C SER A 120 -20.75 15.89 7.37
N GLY A 121 -19.92 16.86 7.75
CA GLY A 121 -20.35 18.05 8.50
C GLY A 121 -20.77 17.77 9.94
N ILE A 122 -20.63 16.51 10.40
CA ILE A 122 -20.83 16.11 11.78
C ILE A 122 -19.56 16.48 12.54
N CYS A 123 -19.51 17.70 13.06
CA CYS A 123 -18.45 18.14 13.96
C CYS A 123 -18.70 17.52 15.35
N ARG A 124 -18.43 16.21 15.49
CA ARG A 124 -18.25 15.60 16.80
C ARG A 124 -16.79 15.76 17.21
N VAL A 125 -16.57 15.75 18.53
CA VAL A 125 -15.24 15.65 19.16
C VAL A 125 -14.38 14.67 18.36
N LEU A 126 -13.15 15.08 18.03
CA LEU A 126 -12.18 14.34 17.22
C LEU A 126 -12.23 12.84 17.55
N PRO A 127 -12.52 11.94 16.58
CA PRO A 127 -12.48 10.51 16.83
C PRO A 127 -11.05 10.14 17.18
N ASN A 128 -10.88 9.57 18.37
CA ASN A 128 -9.64 9.03 18.92
C ASN A 128 -8.62 10.02 19.49
N GLU A 129 -9.02 10.78 20.51
CA GLU A 129 -8.09 11.25 21.56
C GLU A 129 -7.50 10.11 22.40
N HIS A 130 -8.07 8.90 22.30
CA HIS A 130 -7.64 7.73 23.06
C HIS A 130 -6.84 6.78 22.16
N PRO A 131 -5.49 6.88 22.17
CA PRO A 131 -4.67 5.92 21.46
C PRO A 131 -4.83 4.53 22.07
N PRO A 132 -4.43 3.46 21.35
CA PRO A 132 -4.34 2.12 21.92
C PRO A 132 -3.44 2.09 23.16
N LEU A 133 -3.67 1.11 24.05
CA LEU A 133 -2.86 0.90 25.25
C LEU A 133 -1.36 0.85 24.90
N GLY A 134 -0.56 1.62 25.64
CA GLY A 134 0.90 1.68 25.48
C GLY A 134 1.40 2.66 24.42
N VAL A 135 0.52 3.48 23.85
CA VAL A 135 0.88 4.59 22.97
C VAL A 135 0.58 5.91 23.69
N ASP A 136 1.50 6.86 23.62
CA ASP A 136 1.35 8.18 24.23
C ASP A 136 0.28 9.01 23.48
N SER A 137 -0.65 9.61 24.22
CA SER A 137 -1.74 10.42 23.66
C SER A 137 -1.26 11.69 22.96
N CYS A 138 -0.16 12.28 23.42
CA CYS A 138 0.41 13.48 22.81
C CYS A 138 1.05 13.15 21.46
N ASP A 139 1.85 12.07 21.40
CA ASP A 139 2.48 11.61 20.16
C ASP A 139 1.43 11.18 19.13
N TRP A 140 0.39 10.47 19.56
CA TRP A 140 -0.72 10.08 18.70
C TRP A 140 -1.43 11.27 18.05
N GLY A 141 -1.87 12.24 18.86
CA GLY A 141 -2.58 13.42 18.37
C GLY A 141 -1.72 14.28 17.44
N ARG A 142 -0.46 14.55 17.83
CA ARG A 142 0.49 15.31 17.00
C ARG A 142 0.74 14.62 15.67
N LEU A 143 0.83 13.30 15.66
CA LEU A 143 1.05 12.55 14.43
C LEU A 143 -0.17 12.60 13.51
N LEU A 144 -1.39 12.47 14.04
CA LEU A 144 -2.63 12.64 13.26
C LEU A 144 -2.65 14.01 12.58
N ASP A 145 -2.46 15.09 13.35
CA ASP A 145 -2.46 16.46 12.81
C ASP A 145 -1.38 16.68 11.76
N PHE A 146 -0.16 16.20 12.03
CA PHE A 146 0.96 16.30 11.09
C PHE A 146 0.66 15.57 9.77
N VAL A 147 0.16 14.33 9.84
CA VAL A 147 -0.15 13.52 8.67
C VAL A 147 -1.26 14.17 7.85
N LEU A 148 -2.33 14.64 8.48
CA LEU A 148 -3.43 15.31 7.78
C LEU A 148 -2.97 16.59 7.09
N TRP A 149 -2.22 17.43 7.79
CA TRP A 149 -1.70 18.66 7.23
C TRP A 149 -0.77 18.39 6.02
N LYS A 150 0.18 17.46 6.16
CA LYS A 150 1.09 17.08 5.07
C LYS A 150 0.33 16.44 3.89
N ALA A 151 -0.61 15.54 4.16
CA ALA A 151 -1.40 14.89 3.13
C ALA A 151 -2.25 15.91 2.35
N ALA A 152 -2.89 16.86 3.04
CA ALA A 152 -3.66 17.93 2.40
C ALA A 152 -2.77 18.82 1.51
N LEU A 153 -1.55 19.13 1.95
CA LEU A 153 -0.58 19.90 1.17
C LEU A 153 -0.12 19.17 -0.11
N LEU A 154 0.13 17.86 -0.01
CA LEU A 154 0.69 17.06 -1.11
C LEU A 154 -0.38 16.59 -2.11
N LEU A 155 -1.58 16.25 -1.62
CA LEU A 155 -2.65 15.63 -2.42
C LEU A 155 -3.76 16.62 -2.79
N GLY A 156 -3.91 17.70 -2.01
CA GLY A 156 -5.10 18.54 -2.00
C GLY A 156 -6.14 18.04 -0.98
N PRO A 157 -6.87 18.94 -0.27
CA PRO A 157 -7.79 18.55 0.81
C PRO A 157 -8.84 17.51 0.39
N HIS A 158 -9.42 17.67 -0.80
CA HIS A 158 -10.47 16.77 -1.31
C HIS A 158 -9.94 15.37 -1.73
N GLN A 159 -8.63 15.18 -1.78
CA GLN A 159 -7.99 13.93 -2.19
C GLN A 159 -7.45 13.12 -0.99
N VAL A 160 -7.46 13.67 0.22
CA VAL A 160 -6.93 12.99 1.42
C VAL A 160 -7.74 11.74 1.74
N LEU A 161 -9.07 11.84 1.91
CA LEU A 161 -9.89 10.65 2.20
C LEU A 161 -9.82 9.59 1.10
N PRO A 162 -9.98 9.93 -0.21
CA PRO A 162 -9.81 8.94 -1.28
C PRO A 162 -8.43 8.27 -1.28
N PHE A 163 -7.36 9.00 -0.95
CA PHE A 163 -6.03 8.42 -0.83
C PHE A 163 -5.95 7.39 0.30
N LEU A 164 -6.45 7.76 1.49
CA LEU A 164 -6.42 6.89 2.66
C LEU A 164 -7.23 5.62 2.45
N GLU A 165 -8.45 5.72 1.91
CA GLU A 165 -9.31 4.57 1.64
C GLU A 165 -8.72 3.64 0.56
N ASN A 166 -8.01 4.19 -0.43
CA ASN A 166 -7.49 3.39 -1.54
C ASN A 166 -6.14 2.73 -1.28
N LEU A 167 -5.20 3.41 -0.62
CA LEU A 167 -3.81 2.96 -0.46
C LEU A 167 -3.43 2.66 0.99
N CYS A 168 -4.12 3.28 1.95
CA CYS A 168 -3.88 3.10 3.38
C CYS A 168 -5.02 2.35 4.07
N SER A 169 -5.75 1.50 3.34
CA SER A 169 -6.83 0.71 3.95
C SER A 169 -6.28 -0.18 5.07
N PRO A 170 -6.83 -0.09 6.31
CA PRO A 170 -6.42 -0.91 7.44
C PRO A 170 -6.59 -2.41 7.20
N ASP A 171 -7.52 -2.80 6.32
CA ASP A 171 -7.78 -4.20 5.98
C ASP A 171 -6.54 -4.92 5.44
N ARG A 172 -5.57 -4.19 4.87
CA ARG A 172 -4.32 -4.79 4.38
C ARG A 172 -3.42 -5.36 5.49
N PHE A 173 -3.63 -4.95 6.74
CA PHE A 173 -2.90 -5.47 7.90
C PHE A 173 -3.61 -6.65 8.55
N ARG A 174 -4.83 -6.98 8.11
CA ARG A 174 -5.43 -8.25 8.50
C ARG A 174 -4.54 -9.33 7.91
N THR A 175 -3.83 -10.05 8.76
CA THR A 175 -3.29 -11.34 8.38
C THR A 175 -4.48 -12.16 7.87
N CYS A 176 -4.32 -12.89 6.77
CA CYS A 176 -5.25 -13.97 6.44
C CYS A 176 -5.09 -15.08 7.51
N GLU A 177 -5.40 -14.80 8.77
CA GLU A 177 -5.71 -15.81 9.78
C GLU A 177 -7.13 -16.29 9.52
N ALA A 178 -7.30 -17.01 8.43
CA ALA A 178 -8.53 -17.71 8.13
C ALA A 178 -8.21 -19.01 7.39
N ARG A 179 -8.32 -20.10 8.18
CA ARG A 179 -8.54 -21.50 7.80
C ARG A 179 -7.28 -22.34 7.56
N ARG A 180 -6.75 -22.89 8.66
CA ARG A 180 -6.39 -24.32 8.67
C ARG A 180 -7.66 -25.16 8.53
#